data_AF-A0A8S4GYG5-F1
#
_entry.id   AF-A0A8S4GYG5-F1
#
_cell.length_a   1.000
_cell.length_b   1.000
_cell.length_c   1.000
_cell.angle_alpha   90.00
_cell.angle_beta   90.00
_cell.angle_gamma   90.00
#
_symmetry.space_group_name_H-M   'P 1'
#
loop_
_entity.id
_entity.type
_entity.pdbx_description
1 polymer ?
#
loop_
_entity_poly.entity_id
_entity_poly.type
_entity_poly.pdbx_seq_one_letter_code
_entity_poly.pdbx_strand_id
1 'polypeptide(L)'
;MNKVVLLRPAAAAPCRCSRLRRVAVSTRVRADAGSDTRPSVPSQEEIQEMLQSDEEMGSRLQRLEEAAQKVADLQEMQKQMMESEAKAASRQDALVAQAKIEEAQKRSEAERKLAQADILRAETAMLEAEIEMLRADQARERLQGSSEEDAERVESVKAAGFAAAGGALGSLPFIVASAGTGPEAVVAVLSTGATCFLFGVTYRYAVSANPNNRNLRSGVVGAFGLARGIALAQGAATEVLSGGGLGGVPAAAVTVGESMLAVAFAASAVEFGLRTGMVTLLGELPAEASAGDAKPE
;
A
#
# COMPACT_ATOMS: atom_id res chain seq x y z
N MET A 1 13.33 -38.34 -9.98
CA MET A 1 12.17 -39.11 -9.47
C MET A 1 10.96 -38.16 -9.50
N ASN A 2 10.22 -38.14 -10.61
CA ASN A 2 9.02 -38.95 -10.88
C ASN A 2 7.88 -38.75 -9.87
N LYS A 3 6.89 -37.93 -10.22
CA LYS A 3 5.54 -38.41 -10.58
C LYS A 3 4.71 -37.30 -11.25
N VAL A 4 4.79 -37.29 -12.58
CA VAL A 4 3.65 -37.01 -13.47
C VAL A 4 2.68 -38.18 -13.36
N VAL A 5 1.36 -37.92 -13.49
CA VAL A 5 0.29 -38.78 -14.05
C VAL A 5 -1.05 -38.31 -13.46
N LEU A 6 -2.17 -38.16 -14.16
CA LEU A 6 -2.59 -38.02 -15.56
C LEU A 6 -4.11 -38.29 -15.55
N LEU A 7 -4.86 -37.68 -16.48
CA LEU A 7 -6.12 -38.19 -17.07
C LEU A 7 -7.38 -38.09 -16.16
N ARG A 8 -8.62 -37.83 -16.61
CA ARG A 8 -9.25 -37.81 -17.95
C ARG A 8 -10.73 -37.32 -17.82
N PRO A 9 -11.62 -37.38 -18.84
CA PRO A 9 -12.44 -36.24 -19.23
C PRO A 9 -13.96 -36.52 -19.28
N ALA A 10 -14.69 -35.56 -19.86
CA ALA A 10 -15.88 -35.69 -20.72
C ALA A 10 -17.21 -36.25 -20.15
N ALA A 11 -18.27 -35.43 -20.25
CA ALA A 11 -19.58 -35.70 -20.89
C ALA A 11 -20.56 -34.55 -20.50
N ALA A 12 -21.11 -33.78 -21.46
CA ALA A 12 -22.44 -33.93 -22.07
C ALA A 12 -23.61 -33.58 -21.11
N ALA A 13 -24.68 -32.82 -21.41
CA ALA A 13 -25.20 -32.13 -22.60
C ALA A 13 -26.38 -31.21 -22.10
N PRO A 14 -27.49 -30.94 -22.83
CA PRO A 14 -27.77 -29.65 -23.47
C PRO A 14 -29.12 -29.00 -23.06
N CYS A 15 -29.34 -27.73 -23.48
CA CYS A 15 -30.65 -27.12 -23.80
C CYS A 15 -30.40 -25.66 -24.27
N ARG A 16 -31.23 -24.94 -25.03
CA ARG A 16 -32.24 -25.16 -26.08
C ARG A 16 -32.63 -23.72 -26.53
N CYS A 17 -33.15 -23.57 -27.75
CA CYS A 17 -33.81 -22.36 -28.31
C CYS A 17 -32.85 -21.23 -28.75
N SER A 18 -32.97 -20.58 -29.92
CA SER A 18 -34.08 -20.52 -30.88
C SER A 18 -33.57 -20.16 -32.28
N ARG A 19 -34.13 -20.87 -33.26
CA ARG A 19 -33.94 -20.75 -34.71
C ARG A 19 -34.39 -19.39 -35.24
N LEU A 20 -33.51 -18.70 -35.96
CA LEU A 20 -33.91 -17.73 -36.98
C LEU A 20 -34.00 -18.45 -38.33
N ARG A 21 -35.22 -18.75 -38.75
CA ARG A 21 -35.57 -19.26 -40.08
C ARG A 21 -35.65 -18.05 -41.03
N ARG A 22 -34.66 -17.88 -41.92
CA ARG A 22 -34.87 -17.15 -43.17
C ARG A 22 -35.68 -18.06 -44.10
N VAL A 23 -36.92 -17.70 -44.36
CA VAL A 23 -37.71 -18.28 -45.45
C VAL A 23 -37.49 -17.38 -46.66
N ALA A 24 -36.65 -17.85 -47.58
CA ALA A 24 -36.64 -17.37 -48.95
C ALA A 24 -37.90 -17.92 -49.63
N VAL A 25 -38.88 -17.06 -49.91
CA VAL A 25 -40.01 -17.41 -50.76
C VAL A 25 -39.54 -17.27 -52.21
N SER A 26 -39.12 -18.40 -52.76
CA SER A 26 -38.97 -18.64 -54.18
C SER A 26 -40.34 -19.03 -54.72
N THR A 27 -41.02 -18.11 -55.42
CA THR A 27 -42.15 -18.47 -56.28
C THR A 27 -41.66 -18.52 -57.72
N ARG A 28 -41.26 -19.72 -58.15
CA ARG A 28 -41.18 -20.06 -59.57
C ARG A 28 -42.55 -20.54 -60.05
N VAL A 29 -43.06 -19.81 -61.04
CA VAL A 29 -43.69 -20.25 -62.28
C VAL A 29 -44.73 -21.39 -62.18
N ARG A 30 -45.96 -21.05 -62.53
CA ARG A 30 -46.82 -21.95 -63.30
C ARG A 30 -47.26 -21.22 -64.57
N ALA A 31 -46.59 -21.52 -65.66
CA ALA A 31 -47.12 -21.36 -66.99
C ALA A 31 -48.10 -22.52 -67.19
N ASP A 32 -49.40 -22.21 -67.17
CA ASP A 32 -50.41 -23.12 -67.71
C ASP A 32 -50.78 -22.62 -69.10
N ALA A 33 -50.52 -23.50 -70.07
CA ALA A 33 -50.92 -23.42 -71.45
C ALA A 33 -52.32 -24.03 -71.59
N GLY A 34 -53.14 -23.43 -72.45
CA GLY A 34 -54.48 -23.88 -72.78
C GLY A 34 -55.48 -22.78 -72.44
N SER A 35 -56.32 -22.29 -73.34
CA SER A 35 -56.68 -22.76 -74.67
C SER A 35 -57.33 -21.60 -75.41
N ASP A 36 -57.13 -21.58 -76.72
CA ASP A 36 -57.79 -20.73 -77.69
C ASP A 36 -59.23 -20.34 -77.33
N THR A 37 -59.45 -19.04 -77.23
CA THR A 37 -60.66 -18.39 -77.73
C THR A 37 -60.29 -16.96 -78.05
N ARG A 38 -59.76 -16.76 -79.26
CA ARG A 38 -59.65 -15.44 -79.89
C ARG A 38 -61.08 -14.94 -80.14
N PRO A 39 -61.57 -13.87 -79.50
CA PRO A 39 -62.53 -13.02 -80.18
C PRO A 39 -61.75 -12.34 -81.31
N SER A 40 -62.19 -12.55 -82.54
CA SER A 40 -61.69 -11.88 -83.73
C SER A 40 -61.65 -10.37 -83.48
N VAL A 41 -60.43 -9.83 -83.34
CA VAL A 41 -60.17 -8.39 -83.38
C VAL A 41 -60.43 -7.97 -84.83
N PRO A 42 -61.41 -7.09 -85.11
CA PRO A 42 -61.58 -6.53 -86.44
C PRO A 42 -60.31 -5.75 -86.83
N SER A 43 -60.01 -5.72 -88.13
CA SER A 43 -58.80 -5.05 -88.64
C SER A 43 -58.78 -3.57 -88.23
N GLN A 44 -57.59 -2.96 -88.13
CA GLN A 44 -57.46 -1.53 -87.78
C GLN A 44 -58.24 -0.59 -88.71
N GLU A 45 -58.60 -1.06 -89.91
CA GLU A 45 -59.41 -0.32 -90.89
C GLU A 45 -60.92 -0.34 -90.53
N GLU A 46 -61.47 -1.45 -90.00
CA GLU A 46 -62.88 -1.55 -89.56
C GLU A 46 -63.15 -0.84 -88.22
N ILE A 47 -62.15 -0.76 -87.32
CA ILE A 47 -62.25 0.01 -86.08
C ILE A 47 -62.26 1.52 -86.39
N GLN A 48 -61.53 1.95 -87.42
CA GLN A 48 -61.47 3.36 -87.81
C GLN A 48 -62.74 3.82 -88.54
N GLU A 49 -63.46 2.90 -89.20
CA GLU A 49 -64.75 3.16 -89.86
C GLU A 49 -65.95 3.16 -88.88
N MET A 50 -65.92 2.33 -87.82
CA MET A 50 -66.84 2.45 -86.67
C MET A 50 -66.55 3.66 -85.77
N LEU A 51 -65.34 4.24 -85.84
CA LEU A 51 -64.99 5.48 -85.13
C LEU A 51 -65.55 6.74 -85.81
N GLN A 52 -65.98 6.67 -87.07
CA GLN A 52 -66.47 7.84 -87.82
C GLN A 52 -67.99 7.87 -88.04
N SER A 53 -68.72 6.79 -87.73
CA SER A 53 -70.14 6.64 -88.11
C SER A 53 -71.17 6.89 -87.00
N ASP A 54 -70.79 7.10 -85.74
CA ASP A 54 -71.74 7.35 -84.63
C ASP A 54 -71.40 8.57 -83.75
N GLU A 55 -72.13 9.66 -83.94
CA GLU A 55 -72.07 10.89 -83.14
C GLU A 55 -72.44 10.65 -81.65
N GLU A 56 -73.22 9.60 -81.37
CA GLU A 56 -73.70 9.25 -80.04
C GLU A 56 -72.61 8.65 -79.13
N MET A 57 -71.64 7.91 -79.71
CA MET A 57 -70.53 7.30 -78.96
C MET A 57 -69.48 8.32 -78.50
N GLY A 58 -69.27 9.39 -79.26
CA GLY A 58 -68.42 10.52 -78.86
C GLY A 58 -68.92 11.18 -77.56
N SER A 59 -70.24 11.35 -77.41
CA SER A 59 -70.84 11.93 -76.20
C SER A 59 -70.69 11.06 -74.95
N ARG A 60 -70.69 9.73 -75.10
CA ARG A 60 -70.48 8.77 -73.99
C ARG A 60 -69.01 8.71 -73.57
N LEU A 61 -68.09 8.77 -74.52
CA LEU A 61 -66.65 8.86 -74.26
C LEU A 61 -66.31 10.17 -73.55
N GLN A 62 -66.92 11.29 -73.94
CA GLN A 62 -66.69 12.58 -73.28
C GLN A 62 -67.18 12.59 -71.82
N ARG A 63 -68.32 11.95 -71.53
CA ARG A 63 -68.80 11.76 -70.15
C ARG A 63 -67.91 10.81 -69.34
N LEU A 64 -67.36 9.77 -69.97
CA LEU A 64 -66.41 8.86 -69.32
C LEU A 64 -65.06 9.54 -69.08
N GLU A 65 -64.62 10.42 -69.98
CA GLU A 65 -63.38 11.20 -69.84
C GLU A 65 -63.52 12.25 -68.73
N GLU A 66 -64.67 12.92 -68.63
CA GLU A 66 -64.96 13.85 -67.52
C GLU A 66 -65.11 13.12 -66.18
N ALA A 67 -65.72 11.93 -66.17
CA ALA A 67 -65.77 11.08 -64.98
C ALA A 67 -64.38 10.54 -64.59
N ALA A 68 -63.55 10.19 -65.58
CA ALA A 68 -62.18 9.74 -65.36
C ALA A 68 -61.29 10.86 -64.82
N GLN A 69 -61.42 12.09 -65.34
CA GLN A 69 -60.72 13.27 -64.83
C GLN A 69 -61.12 13.57 -63.38
N LYS A 70 -62.42 13.54 -63.05
CA LYS A 70 -62.88 13.75 -61.66
C LYS A 70 -62.34 12.70 -60.68
N VAL A 71 -62.21 11.44 -61.10
CA VAL A 71 -61.62 10.39 -60.26
C VAL A 71 -60.11 10.57 -60.13
N ALA A 72 -59.41 10.96 -61.20
CA ALA A 72 -57.98 11.26 -61.15
C ALA A 72 -57.68 12.44 -60.21
N ASP A 73 -58.47 13.52 -60.27
CA ASP A 73 -58.33 14.69 -59.41
C ASP A 73 -58.61 14.36 -57.93
N LEU A 74 -59.62 13.53 -57.65
CA LEU A 74 -59.93 13.07 -56.29
C LEU A 74 -58.84 12.13 -55.75
N GLN A 75 -58.27 11.27 -56.59
CA GLN A 75 -57.16 10.40 -56.21
C GLN A 75 -55.90 11.21 -55.91
N GLU A 76 -55.64 12.28 -56.66
CA GLU A 76 -54.51 13.17 -56.40
C GLU A 76 -54.70 13.95 -55.09
N MET A 77 -55.91 14.49 -54.86
CA MET A 77 -56.24 15.14 -53.58
C MET A 77 -56.16 14.17 -52.40
N GLN A 78 -56.63 12.92 -52.53
CA GLN A 78 -56.49 11.90 -51.49
C GLN A 78 -55.03 11.54 -51.22
N LYS A 79 -54.20 11.44 -52.26
CA LYS A 79 -52.77 11.15 -52.11
C LYS A 79 -52.05 12.30 -51.41
N GLN A 80 -52.34 13.55 -51.78
CA GLN A 80 -51.79 14.73 -51.11
C GLN A 80 -52.21 14.79 -49.63
N MET A 81 -53.47 14.46 -49.33
CA MET A 81 -53.98 14.40 -47.96
C MET A 81 -53.27 13.32 -47.15
N MET A 82 -53.14 12.09 -47.68
CA MET A 82 -52.39 11.00 -47.05
C MET A 82 -50.92 11.33 -46.83
N GLU A 83 -50.25 11.96 -47.80
CA GLU A 83 -48.85 12.38 -47.64
C GLU A 83 -48.68 13.46 -46.56
N SER A 84 -49.67 14.35 -46.41
CA SER A 84 -49.68 15.37 -45.36
C SER A 84 -49.87 14.78 -43.96
N GLU A 85 -50.78 13.80 -43.83
CA GLU A 85 -51.02 13.08 -42.57
C GLU A 85 -49.84 12.18 -42.20
N ALA A 86 -49.22 11.50 -43.17
CA ALA A 86 -48.02 10.70 -42.93
C ALA A 86 -46.83 11.55 -42.43
N LYS A 87 -46.67 12.77 -42.98
CA LYS A 87 -45.67 13.73 -42.49
C LYS A 87 -46.02 14.28 -41.11
N ALA A 88 -47.30 14.48 -40.79
CA ALA A 88 -47.74 14.92 -39.47
C ALA A 88 -47.55 13.82 -38.41
N ALA A 89 -47.91 12.57 -38.71
CA ALA A 89 -47.73 11.42 -37.84
C ALA A 89 -46.25 11.16 -37.53
N SER A 90 -45.38 11.16 -38.54
CA SER A 90 -43.93 10.99 -38.33
C SER A 90 -43.28 12.10 -37.49
N ARG A 91 -43.77 13.34 -37.59
CA ARG A 91 -43.33 14.45 -36.72
C ARG A 91 -43.80 14.25 -35.28
N GLN A 92 -45.03 13.78 -35.06
CA GLN A 92 -45.52 13.46 -33.72
C GLN A 92 -44.73 12.30 -33.09
N ASP A 93 -44.47 11.23 -33.83
CA ASP A 93 -43.68 10.11 -33.33
C ASP A 93 -42.23 10.52 -33.01
N ALA A 94 -41.64 11.39 -33.83
CA ALA A 94 -40.31 11.94 -33.57
C ALA A 94 -40.27 12.80 -32.29
N LEU A 95 -41.29 13.62 -32.04
CA LEU A 95 -41.39 14.42 -30.81
C LEU A 95 -41.59 13.55 -29.57
N VAL A 96 -42.43 12.52 -29.65
CA VAL A 96 -42.64 11.56 -28.55
C VAL A 96 -41.37 10.75 -28.29
N ALA A 97 -40.63 10.37 -29.33
CA ALA A 97 -39.34 9.69 -29.19
C ALA A 97 -38.30 10.60 -28.53
N GLN A 98 -38.22 11.88 -28.93
CA GLN A 98 -37.32 12.85 -28.31
C GLN A 98 -37.66 13.10 -26.83
N ALA A 99 -38.94 13.24 -26.48
CA ALA A 99 -39.37 13.41 -25.09
C ALA A 99 -38.99 12.22 -24.20
N LYS A 100 -39.15 10.98 -24.70
CA LYS A 100 -38.74 9.76 -23.97
C LYS A 100 -37.23 9.68 -23.76
N ILE A 101 -36.44 10.10 -24.75
CA ILE A 101 -34.98 10.13 -24.64
C ILE A 101 -34.55 11.18 -23.60
N GLU A 102 -35.19 12.35 -23.58
CA GLU A 102 -34.88 13.41 -22.61
C GLU A 102 -35.24 13.01 -21.18
N GLU A 103 -36.39 12.34 -20.97
CA GLU A 103 -36.75 11.77 -19.67
C GLU A 103 -35.78 10.68 -19.22
N ALA A 104 -35.36 9.80 -20.13
CA ALA A 104 -34.35 8.78 -19.84
C ALA A 104 -32.99 9.39 -19.50
N GLN A 105 -32.57 10.45 -20.19
CA GLN A 105 -31.36 11.20 -19.89
C GLN A 105 -31.42 11.84 -18.50
N LYS A 106 -32.51 12.55 -18.18
CA LYS A 106 -32.71 13.17 -16.85
C LYS A 106 -32.65 12.15 -15.72
N ARG A 107 -33.25 10.96 -15.90
CA ARG A 107 -33.15 9.87 -14.92
C ARG A 107 -31.71 9.38 -14.75
N SER A 108 -30.99 9.18 -15.85
CA SER A 108 -29.60 8.74 -15.81
C SER A 108 -28.66 9.78 -15.18
N GLU A 109 -28.92 11.07 -15.38
CA GLU A 109 -28.16 12.16 -14.75
C GLU A 109 -28.45 12.27 -13.24
N ALA A 110 -29.71 12.08 -12.85
CA ALA A 110 -30.09 12.05 -11.43
C ALA A 110 -29.41 10.88 -10.70
N GLU A 111 -29.40 9.69 -11.29
CA GLU A 111 -28.71 8.51 -10.75
C GLU A 111 -27.19 8.73 -10.67
N ARG A 112 -26.57 9.33 -11.70
CA ARG A 112 -25.14 9.67 -11.69
C ARG A 112 -24.78 10.66 -10.59
N LYS A 113 -25.60 11.68 -10.34
CA LYS A 113 -25.37 12.66 -9.27
C LYS A 113 -25.45 12.00 -7.89
N LEU A 114 -26.39 11.07 -7.71
CA LEU A 114 -26.52 10.33 -6.46
C LEU A 114 -25.32 9.39 -6.23
N ALA A 115 -24.91 8.65 -7.27
CA ALA A 115 -23.73 7.80 -7.23
C ALA A 115 -22.44 8.60 -6.97
N GLN A 116 -22.30 9.80 -7.54
CA GLN A 116 -21.16 10.70 -7.25
C GLN A 116 -21.17 11.19 -5.80
N ALA A 117 -22.33 11.49 -5.23
CA ALA A 117 -22.43 11.90 -3.83
C ALA A 117 -22.01 10.78 -2.85
N ASP A 118 -22.36 9.53 -3.17
CA ASP A 118 -21.97 8.39 -2.34
C ASP A 118 -20.46 8.08 -2.46
N ILE A 119 -19.87 8.23 -3.66
CA ILE A 119 -18.41 8.12 -3.84
C ILE A 119 -17.68 9.17 -3.02
N LEU A 120 -18.12 10.43 -3.07
CA LEU A 120 -17.50 11.51 -2.29
C LEU A 120 -17.55 11.23 -0.78
N ARG A 121 -18.65 10.69 -0.27
CA ARG A 121 -18.76 10.29 1.14
C ARG A 121 -17.82 9.13 1.50
N ALA A 122 -17.65 8.17 0.59
CA ALA A 122 -16.73 7.07 0.78
C ALA A 122 -15.27 7.56 0.76
N GLU A 123 -14.92 8.49 -0.12
CA GLU A 123 -13.58 9.10 -0.18
C GLU A 123 -13.24 9.86 1.10
N THR A 124 -14.17 10.65 1.65
CA THR A 124 -13.93 11.36 2.92
C THR A 124 -13.72 10.40 4.07
N ALA A 125 -14.50 9.32 4.15
CA ALA A 125 -14.34 8.30 5.19
C ALA A 125 -12.99 7.55 5.07
N MET A 126 -12.51 7.30 3.84
CA MET A 126 -11.20 6.69 3.63
C MET A 126 -10.06 7.63 4.03
N LEU A 127 -10.15 8.91 3.71
CA LEU A 127 -9.13 9.90 4.12
C LEU A 127 -9.05 10.04 5.64
N GLU A 128 -10.20 10.04 6.33
CA GLU A 128 -10.24 10.05 7.79
C GLU A 128 -9.57 8.80 8.38
N ALA A 129 -9.88 7.62 7.84
CA ALA A 129 -9.27 6.36 8.26
C ALA A 129 -7.75 6.34 8.00
N GLU A 130 -7.28 6.87 6.88
CA GLU A 130 -5.85 6.96 6.56
C GLU A 130 -5.12 7.90 7.54
N ILE A 131 -5.73 9.05 7.88
CA ILE A 131 -5.17 9.98 8.87
C ILE A 131 -5.10 9.32 10.25
N GLU A 132 -6.11 8.56 10.66
CA GLU A 132 -6.09 7.83 11.93
C GLU A 132 -5.01 6.75 11.94
N MET A 133 -4.84 6.01 10.84
CA MET A 133 -3.78 5.02 10.70
C MET A 133 -2.40 5.65 10.82
N LEU A 134 -2.15 6.75 10.11
CA LEU A 134 -0.88 7.49 10.20
C LEU A 134 -0.61 8.04 11.61
N ARG A 135 -1.64 8.51 12.31
CA ARG A 135 -1.50 8.95 13.72
C ARG A 135 -1.20 7.78 14.65
N ALA A 136 -1.84 6.63 14.43
CA ALA A 136 -1.58 5.43 15.21
C ALA A 136 -0.16 4.90 14.98
N ASP A 137 0.33 4.94 13.75
CA ASP A 137 1.70 4.56 13.41
C ASP A 137 2.72 5.51 14.05
N GLN A 138 2.52 6.83 13.97
CA GLN A 138 3.37 7.80 14.67
C GLN A 138 3.35 7.61 16.19
N ALA A 139 2.19 7.30 16.78
CA ALA A 139 2.10 7.02 18.21
C ALA A 139 2.86 5.74 18.58
N ARG A 140 2.78 4.70 17.76
CA ARG A 140 3.54 3.45 17.94
C ARG A 140 5.03 3.68 17.82
N GLU A 141 5.49 4.42 16.82
CA GLU A 141 6.91 4.77 16.65
C GLU A 141 7.44 5.55 17.85
N ARG A 142 6.67 6.51 18.38
CA ARG A 142 7.05 7.26 19.59
C ARG A 142 7.16 6.35 20.81
N LEU A 143 6.19 5.45 21.01
CA LEU A 143 6.20 4.51 22.14
C LEU A 143 7.34 3.50 22.00
N GLN A 144 7.56 2.96 20.81
CA GLN A 144 8.68 2.05 20.52
C GLN A 144 10.01 2.75 20.76
N GLY A 145 10.23 3.93 20.19
CA GLY A 145 11.45 4.69 20.41
C GLY A 145 11.70 5.03 21.88
N SER A 146 10.65 5.41 22.63
CA SER A 146 10.79 5.64 24.08
C SER A 146 11.13 4.36 24.86
N SER A 147 10.54 3.22 24.48
CA SER A 147 10.79 1.93 25.12
C SER A 147 12.19 1.40 24.79
N GLU A 148 12.68 1.62 23.57
CA GLU A 148 14.03 1.29 23.15
C GLU A 148 15.05 2.15 23.90
N GLU A 149 14.78 3.45 24.05
CA GLU A 149 15.64 4.35 24.82
C GLU A 149 15.75 3.94 26.29
N ASP A 150 14.62 3.62 26.94
CA ASP A 150 14.62 3.16 28.33
C ASP A 150 15.34 1.81 28.50
N ALA A 151 15.16 0.88 27.56
CA ALA A 151 15.89 -0.38 27.55
C ALA A 151 17.40 -0.16 27.38
N GLU A 152 17.81 0.74 26.50
CA GLU A 152 19.21 1.12 26.34
C GLU A 152 19.79 1.73 27.61
N ARG A 153 19.05 2.55 28.34
CA ARG A 153 19.48 3.12 29.63
C ARG A 153 19.71 2.03 30.68
N VAL A 154 18.77 1.08 30.80
CA VAL A 154 18.88 -0.05 31.74
C VAL A 154 20.12 -0.90 31.44
N GLU A 155 20.35 -1.23 30.17
CA GLU A 155 21.52 -2.01 29.78
C GLU A 155 22.84 -1.27 30.03
N SER A 156 22.86 0.06 29.93
CA SER A 156 24.02 0.89 30.28
C SER A 156 24.28 0.86 31.78
N VAL A 157 23.24 0.91 32.60
CA VAL A 157 23.35 0.79 34.06
C VAL A 157 23.84 -0.61 34.46
N LYS A 158 23.39 -1.68 33.79
CA LYS A 158 23.90 -3.04 34.02
C LYS A 158 25.40 -3.12 33.73
N ALA A 159 25.83 -2.63 32.56
CA ALA A 159 27.25 -2.57 32.21
C ALA A 159 28.07 -1.80 33.25
N ALA A 160 27.55 -0.65 33.69
CA ALA A 160 28.15 0.15 34.76
C ALA A 160 28.26 -0.62 36.09
N GLY A 161 27.23 -1.38 36.45
CA GLY A 161 27.23 -2.26 37.63
C GLY A 161 28.30 -3.34 37.57
N PHE A 162 28.42 -4.06 36.45
CA PHE A 162 29.49 -5.05 36.25
C PHE A 162 30.88 -4.44 36.32
N ALA A 163 31.05 -3.26 35.71
CA ALA A 163 32.32 -2.53 35.76
C ALA A 163 32.68 -2.10 37.19
N ALA A 164 31.72 -1.53 37.93
CA ALA A 164 31.91 -1.10 39.31
C ALA A 164 32.28 -2.28 40.22
N ALA A 165 31.55 -3.41 40.11
CA ALA A 165 31.84 -4.61 40.87
C ALA A 165 33.20 -5.21 40.52
N GLY A 166 33.50 -5.37 39.22
CA GLY A 166 34.79 -5.89 38.76
C GLY A 166 35.97 -5.03 39.19
N GLY A 167 35.85 -3.71 39.03
CA GLY A 167 36.88 -2.75 39.43
C GLY A 167 37.11 -2.71 40.93
N ALA A 168 36.04 -2.69 41.74
CA ALA A 168 36.13 -2.71 43.20
C ALA A 168 36.74 -4.01 43.74
N LEU A 169 36.36 -5.16 43.19
CA LEU A 169 36.97 -6.45 43.55
C LEU A 169 38.42 -6.54 43.10
N GLY A 170 38.74 -6.01 41.92
CA GLY A 170 40.11 -5.95 41.40
C GLY A 170 41.04 -5.06 42.21
N SER A 171 40.54 -3.95 42.75
CA SER A 171 41.32 -3.02 43.59
C SER A 171 41.36 -3.41 45.06
N LEU A 172 40.49 -4.31 45.51
CA LEU A 172 40.32 -4.68 46.93
C LEU A 172 41.64 -5.11 47.61
N PRO A 173 42.48 -5.99 47.02
CA PRO A 173 43.74 -6.39 47.63
C PRO A 173 44.69 -5.20 47.86
N PHE A 174 44.68 -4.23 46.94
CA PHE A 174 45.54 -3.05 47.03
C PHE A 174 45.03 -2.05 48.07
N ILE A 175 43.71 -1.81 48.10
CA ILE A 175 43.09 -0.94 49.10
C ILE A 175 43.33 -1.49 50.51
N VAL A 176 43.21 -2.80 50.71
CA VAL A 176 43.51 -3.43 52.01
C VAL A 176 45.00 -3.30 52.37
N ALA A 177 45.90 -3.45 51.39
CA ALA A 177 47.33 -3.31 51.62
C ALA A 177 47.77 -1.87 51.95
N SER A 178 47.05 -0.85 51.45
CA SER A 178 47.40 0.56 51.60
C SER A 178 46.63 1.28 52.72
N ALA A 179 45.32 1.08 52.81
CA ALA A 179 44.40 1.78 53.73
C ALA A 179 43.83 0.87 54.84
N GLY A 180 44.17 -0.43 54.85
CA GLY A 180 43.66 -1.39 55.83
C GLY A 180 42.16 -1.64 55.69
N THR A 181 41.45 -1.78 56.82
CA THR A 181 39.99 -2.04 56.87
C THR A 181 39.19 -0.91 57.52
N GLY A 182 39.81 0.27 57.63
CA GLY A 182 39.19 1.45 58.22
C GLY A 182 38.18 2.14 57.30
N PRO A 183 37.58 3.26 57.75
CA PRO A 183 36.64 4.05 56.93
C PRO A 183 37.27 4.57 55.63
N GLU A 184 38.58 4.81 55.60
CA GLU A 184 39.32 5.23 54.41
C GLU A 184 39.28 4.18 53.30
N ALA A 185 39.29 2.89 53.65
CA ALA A 185 39.16 1.80 52.70
C ALA A 185 37.78 1.80 52.02
N VAL A 186 36.72 2.13 52.77
CA VAL A 186 35.36 2.26 52.22
C VAL A 186 35.29 3.41 51.22
N VAL A 187 35.88 4.55 51.56
CA VAL A 187 35.96 5.71 50.65
C VAL A 187 36.73 5.36 49.37
N ALA A 188 37.86 4.65 49.50
CA ALA A 188 38.65 4.20 48.35
C ALA A 188 37.89 3.21 47.46
N VAL A 189 37.15 2.26 48.04
CA VAL A 189 36.31 1.31 47.30
C VAL A 189 35.18 2.03 46.57
N LEU A 190 34.50 2.98 47.23
CA LEU A 190 33.42 3.75 46.62
C LEU A 190 33.91 4.67 45.50
N SER A 191 35.04 5.36 45.72
CA SER A 191 35.70 6.19 44.69
C SER A 191 36.11 5.37 43.47
N THR A 192 36.69 4.18 43.71
CA THR A 192 37.04 3.22 42.67
C THR A 192 35.80 2.73 41.94
N GLY A 193 34.78 2.32 42.68
CA GLY A 193 33.52 1.83 42.15
C GLY A 193 32.82 2.89 41.30
N ALA A 194 32.79 4.15 41.73
CA ALA A 194 32.21 5.25 40.96
C ALA A 194 32.96 5.52 39.65
N THR A 195 34.30 5.48 39.69
CA THR A 195 35.13 5.64 38.49
C THR A 195 34.92 4.49 37.51
N CYS A 196 34.86 3.26 38.03
CA CYS A 196 34.61 2.06 37.23
C CYS A 196 33.16 1.99 36.72
N PHE A 197 32.19 2.52 37.46
CA PHE A 197 30.80 2.66 37.04
C PHE A 197 30.70 3.55 35.80
N LEU A 198 31.28 4.75 35.86
CA LEU A 198 31.31 5.67 34.72
C LEU A 198 32.04 5.06 33.53
N PHE A 199 33.16 4.38 33.78
CA PHE A 199 33.88 3.62 32.76
C PHE A 199 33.01 2.54 32.11
N GLY A 200 32.17 1.81 32.85
CA GLY A 200 31.30 0.77 32.28
C GLY A 200 30.29 1.34 31.29
N VAL A 201 29.70 2.50 31.59
CA VAL A 201 28.82 3.23 30.66
C VAL A 201 29.59 3.60 29.38
N THR A 202 30.75 4.24 29.53
CA THR A 202 31.55 4.69 28.36
C THR A 202 32.08 3.53 27.54
N TYR A 203 32.47 2.43 28.20
CA TYR A 203 32.95 1.21 27.55
C TYR A 203 31.85 0.58 26.70
N ARG A 204 30.62 0.47 27.22
CA ARG A 204 29.49 -0.08 26.46
C ARG A 204 29.23 0.74 25.18
N TYR A 205 29.23 2.06 25.26
CA TYR A 205 29.06 2.93 24.10
C TYR A 205 30.21 2.78 23.09
N ALA A 206 31.46 2.79 23.58
CA ALA A 206 32.63 2.68 22.72
C ALA A 206 32.72 1.33 21.99
N VAL A 207 32.34 0.23 22.65
CA VAL A 207 32.33 -1.11 22.05
C VAL A 207 31.14 -1.29 21.11
N SER A 208 29.97 -0.74 21.44
CA SER A 208 28.78 -0.84 20.57
C SER A 208 28.99 -0.10 19.24
N ALA A 209 29.73 1.01 19.23
CA ALA A 209 30.03 1.73 17.99
C ALA A 209 30.86 0.90 16.99
N ASN A 210 31.74 0.01 17.46
CA ASN A 210 32.62 -0.81 16.62
C ASN A 210 33.03 -2.11 17.35
N PRO A 211 32.17 -3.15 17.40
CA PRO A 211 32.40 -4.34 18.23
C PRO A 211 33.60 -5.17 17.76
N ASN A 212 33.95 -5.11 16.48
CA ASN A 212 35.05 -5.91 15.89
C ASN A 212 36.44 -5.29 16.08
N ASN A 213 36.54 -4.04 16.55
CA ASN A 213 37.81 -3.35 16.65
C ASN A 213 38.46 -3.55 18.03
N ARG A 214 39.41 -4.49 18.12
CA ARG A 214 40.13 -4.79 19.37
C ARG A 214 40.97 -3.62 19.88
N ASN A 215 41.49 -2.76 18.99
CA ASN A 215 42.31 -1.61 19.36
C ASN A 215 41.49 -0.55 20.11
N LEU A 216 40.20 -0.39 19.77
CA LEU A 216 39.30 0.52 20.49
C LEU A 216 39.03 0.02 21.92
N ARG A 217 38.81 -1.29 22.08
CA ARG A 217 38.60 -1.90 23.41
C ARG A 217 39.79 -1.68 24.34
N SER A 218 41.00 -2.01 23.88
CA SER A 218 42.21 -1.81 24.68
C SER A 218 42.56 -0.34 24.85
N GLY A 219 42.28 0.51 23.86
CA GLY A 219 42.54 1.94 23.92
C GLY A 219 41.69 2.65 24.97
N VAL A 220 40.40 2.34 25.06
CA VAL A 220 39.49 2.93 26.06
C VAL A 220 39.89 2.51 27.47
N VAL A 221 40.23 1.22 27.67
CA VAL A 221 40.75 0.71 28.96
C VAL A 221 42.03 1.43 29.36
N GLY A 222 42.99 1.54 28.42
CA GLY A 222 44.26 2.21 28.66
C GLY A 222 44.10 3.68 28.99
N ALA A 223 43.26 4.40 28.23
CA ALA A 223 43.01 5.83 28.43
C ALA A 223 42.37 6.12 29.79
N PHE A 224 41.33 5.38 30.18
CA PHE A 224 40.66 5.57 31.47
C PHE A 224 41.56 5.20 32.66
N GLY A 225 42.27 4.07 32.57
CA GLY A 225 43.20 3.62 33.60
C GLY A 225 44.35 4.60 33.82
N LEU A 226 44.92 5.10 32.73
CA LEU A 226 46.03 6.06 32.76
C LEU A 226 45.56 7.45 33.22
N ALA A 227 44.40 7.94 32.75
CA ALA A 227 43.83 9.21 33.20
C ALA A 227 43.55 9.21 34.72
N ARG A 228 42.93 8.13 35.22
CA ARG A 228 42.71 7.94 36.66
C ARG A 228 44.03 7.86 37.42
N GLY A 229 44.99 7.08 36.93
CA GLY A 229 46.29 6.91 37.56
C GLY A 229 47.07 8.21 37.68
N ILE A 230 47.11 9.01 36.61
CA ILE A 230 47.75 10.33 36.61
C ILE A 230 47.06 11.27 37.58
N ALA A 231 45.72 11.27 37.63
CA ALA A 231 44.97 12.10 38.57
C ALA A 231 45.32 11.80 40.03
N LEU A 232 45.48 10.52 40.38
CA LEU A 232 45.88 10.11 41.74
C LEU A 232 47.38 10.35 42.02
N ALA A 233 48.23 10.29 41.00
CA ALA A 233 49.67 10.50 41.10
C ALA A 233 50.10 11.98 41.20
N GLN A 234 49.16 12.93 41.13
CA GLN A 234 49.45 14.37 41.16
C GLN A 234 50.25 14.79 42.39
N GLY A 235 50.00 14.19 43.56
CA GLY A 235 50.74 14.51 44.79
C GLY A 235 52.24 14.23 44.67
N ALA A 236 52.62 13.11 44.04
CA ALA A 236 54.02 12.76 43.82
C ALA A 236 54.67 13.65 42.74
N ALA A 237 53.90 14.09 41.73
CA ALA A 237 54.39 15.06 40.75
C ALA A 237 54.70 16.41 41.40
N THR A 238 53.87 16.87 42.34
CA THR A 238 54.11 18.11 43.11
C THR A 238 55.36 18.01 43.97
N GLU A 239 55.63 16.86 44.60
CA GLU A 239 56.83 16.63 45.40
C GLU A 239 58.11 16.73 44.56
N VAL A 240 58.13 16.10 43.38
CA VAL A 240 59.26 16.15 42.44
C VAL A 240 59.50 17.57 41.91
N LEU A 241 58.43 18.29 41.57
CA LEU A 241 58.51 19.67 41.07
C LEU A 241 58.92 20.68 42.16
N SER A 242 58.65 20.40 43.44
CA SER A 242 59.01 21.27 44.56
C SER A 242 60.46 21.10 45.04
N GLY A 243 61.29 20.37 44.28
CA GLY A 243 62.69 20.10 44.64
C GLY A 243 62.89 18.88 45.54
N GLY A 244 61.82 18.14 45.86
CA GLY A 244 61.94 16.78 46.39
C GLY A 244 62.57 15.90 45.32
N GLY A 245 63.54 15.07 45.68
CA GLY A 245 64.19 14.17 44.72
C GLY A 245 63.21 13.19 44.06
N LEU A 246 63.71 12.31 43.19
CA LEU A 246 62.89 11.31 42.47
C LEU A 246 62.28 10.20 43.38
N GLY A 247 62.31 10.37 44.71
CA GLY A 247 61.84 9.38 45.68
C GLY A 247 60.34 9.07 45.59
N GLY A 248 59.52 10.02 45.12
CA GLY A 248 58.07 9.83 44.93
C GLY A 248 57.68 9.15 43.60
N VAL A 249 58.60 9.03 42.64
CA VAL A 249 58.32 8.47 41.30
C VAL A 249 57.91 6.99 41.34
N PRO A 250 58.57 6.11 42.13
CA PRO A 250 58.16 4.72 42.24
C PRO A 250 56.74 4.56 42.80
N ALA A 251 56.38 5.35 43.82
CA ALA A 251 55.04 5.32 44.40
C ALA A 251 53.99 5.79 43.39
N ALA A 252 54.27 6.86 42.64
CA ALA A 252 53.42 7.33 41.55
C ALA A 252 53.19 6.26 40.47
N ALA A 253 54.25 5.56 40.06
CA ALA A 253 54.17 4.50 39.06
C ALA A 253 53.31 3.32 39.55
N VAL A 254 53.40 2.95 40.83
CA VAL A 254 52.56 1.92 41.44
C VAL A 254 51.09 2.33 41.44
N THR A 255 50.77 3.58 41.82
CA THR A 255 49.38 4.10 41.81
C THR A 255 48.77 4.14 40.41
N VAL A 256 49.58 4.47 39.39
CA VAL A 256 49.16 4.40 37.99
C VAL A 256 48.91 2.96 37.57
N GLY A 257 49.82 2.04 37.92
CA GLY A 257 49.68 0.61 37.63
C GLY A 257 48.44 -0.01 38.27
N GLU A 258 48.16 0.32 39.53
CA GLU A 258 46.95 -0.08 40.24
C GLU A 258 45.69 0.44 39.53
N SER A 259 45.68 1.72 39.14
CA SER A 259 44.54 2.32 38.45
C SER A 259 44.27 1.66 37.10
N MET A 260 45.32 1.31 36.35
CA MET A 260 45.18 0.55 35.10
C MET A 260 44.65 -0.86 35.35
N LEU A 261 45.12 -1.53 36.41
CA LEU A 261 44.67 -2.86 36.78
C LEU A 261 43.18 -2.86 37.18
N ALA A 262 42.75 -1.89 37.99
CA ALA A 262 41.35 -1.75 38.41
C ALA A 262 40.41 -1.54 37.22
N VAL A 263 40.80 -0.69 36.25
CA VAL A 263 40.01 -0.50 35.02
C VAL A 263 40.05 -1.73 34.12
N ALA A 264 41.15 -2.48 34.08
CA ALA A 264 41.23 -3.75 33.33
C ALA A 264 40.31 -4.83 33.92
N PHE A 265 40.22 -4.94 35.25
CA PHE A 265 39.25 -5.82 35.91
C PHE A 265 37.81 -5.38 35.65
N ALA A 266 37.52 -4.07 35.70
CA ALA A 266 36.22 -3.54 35.34
C ALA A 266 35.84 -3.90 33.89
N ALA A 267 36.75 -3.73 32.94
CA ALA A 267 36.53 -4.09 31.54
C ALA A 267 36.29 -5.59 31.35
N SER A 268 37.06 -6.43 32.03
CA SER A 268 36.90 -7.88 32.00
C SER A 268 35.54 -8.33 32.54
N ALA A 269 35.04 -7.67 33.58
CA ALA A 269 33.72 -7.94 34.14
C ALA A 269 32.58 -7.53 33.19
N VAL A 270 32.70 -6.39 32.50
CA VAL A 270 31.74 -5.99 31.47
C VAL A 270 31.77 -6.94 30.28
N GLU A 271 32.96 -7.32 29.81
CA GLU A 271 33.14 -8.33 28.75
C GLU A 271 32.53 -9.68 29.12
N PHE A 272 32.63 -10.07 30.40
CA PHE A 272 31.94 -11.26 30.90
C PHE A 272 30.42 -11.09 30.85
N GLY A 273 29.89 -9.94 31.28
CA GLY A 273 28.46 -9.62 31.18
C GLY A 273 27.94 -9.64 29.73
N LEU A 274 28.72 -9.11 28.79
CA LEU A 274 28.42 -9.15 27.36
C LEU A 274 28.44 -10.59 26.81
N ARG A 275 29.46 -11.39 27.15
CA ARG A 275 29.58 -12.79 26.68
C ARG A 275 28.49 -13.72 27.21
N THR A 276 28.01 -13.45 28.43
CA THR A 276 26.95 -14.23 29.07
C THR A 276 25.55 -13.76 28.70
N GLY A 277 25.43 -12.68 27.91
CA GLY A 277 24.15 -12.08 27.54
C GLY A 277 23.45 -11.35 28.70
N MET A 278 24.13 -11.10 29.82
CA MET A 278 23.59 -10.31 30.94
C MET A 278 23.56 -8.81 30.63
N VAL A 279 24.39 -8.38 29.67
CA VAL A 279 24.44 -7.03 29.10
C VAL A 279 24.37 -7.17 27.59
N THR A 280 23.54 -6.38 26.92
CA THR A 280 23.49 -6.35 25.45
C THR A 280 24.17 -5.12 24.86
N LEU A 281 24.70 -5.27 23.64
CA LEU A 281 25.22 -4.13 22.88
C LEU A 281 24.07 -3.24 22.40
N LEU A 282 24.39 -1.97 22.15
CA LEU A 282 23.42 -1.00 21.63
C LEU A 282 22.86 -1.50 20.28
N GLY A 283 21.54 -1.51 20.11
CA GLY A 283 20.87 -1.98 18.89
C GLY A 283 20.60 -3.49 18.79
N GLU A 284 21.09 -4.31 19.73
CA GLU A 284 20.68 -5.71 19.88
C GLU A 284 19.72 -5.84 21.08
N LEU A 285 18.51 -5.28 20.96
CA LEU A 285 17.47 -5.53 21.95
C LEU A 285 16.89 -6.93 21.70
N PRO A 286 16.96 -7.87 22.66
CA PRO A 286 16.21 -9.11 22.56
C PRO A 286 14.72 -8.75 22.62
N ALA A 287 13.96 -9.18 21.63
CA ALA A 287 12.52 -8.97 21.48
C ALA A 287 11.66 -9.54 22.65
N GLU A 288 12.27 -10.05 23.71
CA GLU A 288 11.62 -10.88 24.74
C GLU A 288 11.10 -10.08 25.94
N ALA A 289 11.26 -8.76 25.98
CA ALA A 289 10.74 -7.94 27.09
C ALA A 289 9.29 -7.42 26.88
N SER A 290 8.63 -7.68 25.76
CA SER A 290 7.25 -7.23 25.50
C SER A 290 6.15 -8.29 25.64
N ALA A 291 6.51 -9.55 25.93
CA ALA A 291 5.53 -10.62 26.16
C ALA A 291 5.16 -10.73 27.65
N GLY A 292 4.63 -9.64 28.21
CA GLY A 292 3.93 -9.68 29.48
C GLY A 292 2.58 -10.38 29.31
N ASP A 293 2.57 -11.69 29.56
CA ASP A 293 1.56 -12.42 30.32
C ASP A 293 0.10 -11.93 30.18
N ALA A 294 -0.49 -12.12 29.00
CA ALA A 294 -1.95 -12.12 28.85
C ALA A 294 -2.45 -13.55 29.07
N LYS A 295 -2.68 -13.90 30.34
CA LYS A 295 -3.36 -15.14 30.73
C LYS A 295 -4.87 -14.96 30.48
N PRO A 296 -5.51 -15.76 29.59
CA PRO A 296 -6.97 -15.78 29.53
C PRO A 296 -7.49 -16.64 30.68
N GLU A 297 -8.28 -16.04 31.57
CA GLU A 297 -9.32 -16.74 32.34
C GLU A 297 -10.64 -16.71 31.55
#